data_AF-A0A6M1M8L4-F1
#
_entry.id   AF-A0A6M1M8L4-F1
#
_cell.length_a   1.000
_cell.length_b   1.000
_cell.length_c   1.000
_cell.angle_alpha   90.00
_cell.angle_beta   90.00
_cell.angle_gamma   90.00
#
_symmetry.space_group_name_H-M   'P 1'
#
loop_
_entity.id
_entity.type
_entity.pdbx_description
1 polymer ?
#
loop_
_entity_poly.entity_id
_entity_poly.type
_entity_poly.pdbx_seq_one_letter_code
_entity_poly.pdbx_strand_id
1 'polypeptide(L)'
;MGGFDPVYYLGKNPDVAAEGCDPLDHYLYFGWREGRDPSAEFSTSGYLSANPDVARAGVNPLLHYREHGLAERRRGWQKPGA
;
A
#
# COMPACT_ATOMS: atom_id res chain seq x y z
N MET A 1 10.93 -2.61 -2.30
CA MET A 1 10.01 -2.78 -3.45
C MET A 1 9.66 -1.39 -4.00
N GLY A 2 9.55 -1.19 -5.32
CA GLY A 2 9.12 0.13 -5.84
C GLY A 2 7.75 0.55 -5.28
N GLY A 3 7.59 1.82 -4.90
CA GLY A 3 6.37 2.35 -4.27
C GLY A 3 6.18 1.99 -2.78
N PHE A 4 7.16 1.32 -2.16
CA PHE A 4 7.21 1.12 -0.72
C PHE A 4 8.35 1.94 -0.12
N ASP A 5 8.06 2.70 0.93
CA ASP A 5 9.04 3.49 1.68
C ASP A 5 9.11 2.98 3.13
N PRO A 6 10.21 2.30 3.53
CA PRO A 6 10.33 1.75 4.88
C PRO A 6 10.40 2.82 5.96
N VAL A 7 10.95 4.01 5.68
CA VAL A 7 11.06 5.10 6.66
C VAL A 7 9.68 5.69 6.91
N TYR A 8 8.92 5.96 5.84
CA TYR A 8 7.53 6.36 5.96
C TYR A 8 6.70 5.30 6.71
N TYR A 9 6.84 4.04 6.31
CA TYR A 9 6.04 2.96 6.84
C TYR A 9 6.27 2.78 8.34
N LEU A 10 7.51 2.67 8.79
CA LEU A 10 7.84 2.56 10.21
C LEU A 10 7.45 3.83 10.99
N GLY A 11 7.60 5.02 10.39
CA GLY A 11 7.18 6.27 11.01
C GLY A 11 5.66 6.40 11.21
N LYS A 12 4.85 5.72 10.39
CA LYS A 12 3.39 5.66 10.51
C LYS A 12 2.88 4.48 11.33
N ASN A 13 3.71 3.46 11.54
CA ASN A 13 3.34 2.19 12.17
C ASN A 13 4.29 1.90 13.34
N PRO A 14 4.15 2.59 14.48
CA PRO A 14 5.05 2.44 15.62
C PRO A 14 4.98 1.05 16.27
N ASP A 15 3.86 0.34 16.11
CA ASP A 15 3.70 -1.06 16.49
C ASP A 15 4.67 -1.97 15.72
N VAL A 16 4.76 -1.80 14.40
CA VAL A 16 5.71 -2.53 13.54
C VAL A 16 7.15 -2.15 13.88
N ALA A 17 7.40 -0.87 14.13
CA ALA A 17 8.71 -0.39 14.53
C ALA A 17 9.18 -0.97 15.87
N ALA A 18 8.25 -1.13 16.83
CA ALA A 18 8.54 -1.71 18.14
C ALA A 18 8.75 -3.24 18.06
N GLU A 19 8.04 -3.93 17.16
CA GLU A 19 8.23 -5.37 16.93
C GLU A 19 9.60 -5.68 16.31
N GLY A 20 10.17 -4.75 15.54
CA GLY A 20 11.48 -4.89 14.91
C GLY A 20 11.51 -5.89 13.75
N CYS A 21 10.33 -6.26 13.21
CA CYS A 21 10.22 -7.08 12.01
C CYS A 21 10.56 -6.28 10.74
N ASP A 22 10.83 -6.99 9.64
CA ASP A 22 11.08 -6.33 8.36
C ASP A 22 9.80 -5.60 7.90
N PRO A 23 9.86 -4.28 7.64
CA PRO A 23 8.67 -3.50 7.35
C PRO A 23 8.04 -3.85 6.00
N LEU A 24 8.84 -4.32 5.03
CA LEU A 24 8.31 -4.76 3.74
C LEU A 24 7.56 -6.08 3.89
N ASP A 25 8.12 -7.05 4.61
CA ASP A 25 7.44 -8.30 4.92
C ASP A 25 6.14 -8.04 5.68
N HIS A 26 6.17 -7.19 6.72
CA HIS A 26 4.96 -6.80 7.44
C HIS A 26 3.91 -6.24 6.48
N TYR A 27 4.28 -5.31 5.60
CA TYR A 27 3.34 -4.75 4.63
C TYR A 27 2.77 -5.80 3.70
N LEU A 28 3.59 -6.68 3.13
CA LEU A 28 3.18 -7.69 2.14
C LEU A 28 2.22 -8.73 2.73
N TYR A 29 2.46 -9.17 3.97
CA TYR A 29 1.65 -10.20 4.60
C TYR A 29 0.43 -9.64 5.33
N PHE A 30 0.56 -8.49 6.01
CA PHE A 30 -0.45 -7.96 6.92
C PHE A 30 -0.90 -6.54 6.53
N GLY A 31 0.06 -5.63 6.37
CA GLY A 31 -0.19 -4.20 6.38
C GLY A 31 -1.23 -3.69 5.38
N TRP A 32 -1.22 -4.21 4.14
CA TRP A 32 -2.21 -3.79 3.13
C TRP A 32 -3.64 -4.23 3.47
N ARG A 33 -3.82 -5.36 4.18
CA ARG A 33 -5.14 -5.84 4.63
C ARG A 33 -5.67 -5.02 5.80
N GLU A 34 -4.77 -4.49 6.59
CA GLU A 34 -5.07 -3.55 7.68
C GLU A 34 -5.30 -2.12 7.16
N GLY A 35 -5.20 -1.91 5.84
CA GLY A 35 -5.40 -0.60 5.23
C GLY A 35 -4.23 0.36 5.38
N ARG A 36 -3.05 -0.12 5.82
CA ARG A 36 -1.85 0.71 5.99
C ARG A 36 -1.30 1.15 4.65
N ASP A 37 -0.81 2.36 4.59
CA ASP A 37 -0.21 2.92 3.37
C ASP A 37 1.28 2.59 3.28
N PRO A 38 1.78 2.11 2.13
CA PRO A 38 3.17 1.70 1.95
C PRO A 38 4.15 2.86 1.77
N SER A 39 3.67 4.05 1.39
CA SER A 39 4.49 5.25 1.19
C SER A 39 3.67 6.53 1.37
N ALA A 40 4.32 7.68 1.30
CA ALA A 40 3.65 8.98 1.36
C ALA A 40 2.73 9.21 0.15
N GLU A 41 3.07 8.66 -1.00
CA GLU A 41 2.39 8.87 -2.28
C GLU A 41 1.21 7.91 -2.48
N PHE A 42 1.32 6.66 -2.00
CA PHE A 42 0.33 5.62 -2.27
C PHE A 42 -0.67 5.45 -1.14
N SER A 43 -1.96 5.61 -1.45
CA SER A 43 -3.10 5.32 -0.58
C SER A 43 -3.67 3.93 -0.86
N THR A 44 -3.51 3.02 0.09
CA THR A 44 -4.08 1.66 0.06
C THR A 44 -5.61 1.73 -0.01
N SER A 45 -6.21 2.47 0.91
CA SER A 45 -7.67 2.61 0.98
C SER A 45 -8.25 3.37 -0.21
N GLY A 46 -7.58 4.43 -0.67
CA GLY A 46 -7.96 5.17 -1.86
C GLY A 46 -7.96 4.30 -3.12
N TYR A 47 -6.93 3.48 -3.29
CA TYR A 47 -6.83 2.57 -4.43
C TYR A 47 -7.92 1.50 -4.40
N LEU A 48 -8.17 0.87 -3.25
CA LEU A 48 -9.21 -0.16 -3.13
C LEU A 48 -10.62 0.42 -3.29
N SER A 49 -10.87 1.63 -2.80
CA SER A 49 -12.15 2.33 -2.97
C SER A 49 -12.43 2.66 -4.45
N ALA A 50 -11.42 3.11 -5.18
CA ALA A 50 -11.54 3.46 -6.59
C ALA A 50 -11.56 2.25 -7.54
N ASN A 51 -11.11 1.07 -7.07
CA ASN A 51 -10.99 -0.14 -7.90
C ASN A 51 -11.66 -1.33 -7.19
N PRO A 52 -13.01 -1.41 -7.20
CA PRO A 52 -13.77 -2.41 -6.45
C PRO A 52 -13.50 -3.85 -6.90
N ASP A 53 -13.08 -4.06 -8.14
CA ASP A 53 -12.66 -5.35 -8.67
C ASP A 53 -11.39 -5.86 -7.98
N VAL A 54 -10.42 -4.97 -7.73
CA VAL A 54 -9.20 -5.28 -6.99
C VAL A 54 -9.52 -5.56 -5.52
N ALA A 55 -10.39 -4.74 -4.92
CA ALA A 55 -10.86 -4.95 -3.55
C ALA A 55 -11.55 -6.31 -3.38
N ARG A 56 -12.43 -6.68 -4.31
CA ARG A 56 -13.11 -7.98 -4.31
C ARG A 56 -12.16 -9.15 -4.58
N ALA A 57 -11.12 -8.94 -5.41
CA ALA A 57 -10.10 -9.96 -5.66
C ALA A 57 -9.22 -10.24 -4.43
N GLY A 58 -9.19 -9.33 -3.44
CA GLY A 58 -8.43 -9.52 -2.21
C GLY A 58 -6.92 -9.62 -2.47
N VAL A 59 -6.41 -8.84 -3.42
CA VAL A 59 -4.98 -8.81 -3.78
C VAL A 59 -4.30 -7.56 -3.22
N ASN A 60 -2.99 -7.63 -3.01
CA ASN A 60 -2.23 -6.49 -2.52
C ASN A 60 -2.33 -5.31 -3.52
N PRO A 61 -2.81 -4.13 -3.09
CA PRO A 61 -3.11 -3.02 -3.98
C PRO A 61 -1.87 -2.39 -4.60
N LEU A 62 -0.75 -2.32 -3.87
CA LEU A 62 0.50 -1.78 -4.41
C LEU A 62 1.12 -2.73 -5.44
N LEU A 63 1.07 -4.05 -5.19
CA LEU A 63 1.50 -5.04 -6.19
C LEU A 63 0.63 -4.96 -7.44
N HIS A 64 -0.70 -5.00 -7.28
CA HIS A 64 -1.63 -4.89 -8.39
C HIS A 64 -1.42 -3.60 -9.19
N TYR A 65 -1.23 -2.46 -8.51
CA TYR A 65 -0.99 -1.19 -9.18
C TYR A 65 0.27 -1.23 -10.05
N ARG A 66 1.36 -1.83 -9.56
CA ARG A 66 2.62 -1.91 -10.29
C ARG A 66 2.56 -2.87 -11.48
N GLU A 67 1.91 -4.01 -11.30
CA GLU A 67 1.87 -5.08 -12.30
C GLU A 67 0.83 -4.80 -13.40
N HIS A 68 -0.28 -4.17 -13.04
CA HIS A 68 -1.41 -3.94 -13.94
C HIS A 68 -1.88 -2.48 -13.92
N GLY A 69 -2.05 -1.91 -12.73
CA GLY A 69 -2.79 -0.67 -12.58
C GLY A 69 -2.18 0.56 -13.27
N LEU A 70 -0.86 0.63 -13.40
CA LEU A 70 -0.19 1.69 -14.15
C LEU A 70 -0.53 1.63 -15.65
N ALA A 71 -0.46 0.44 -16.24
CA ALA A 71 -0.78 0.22 -17.66
C ALA A 71 -2.28 0.44 -17.93
N GLU A 72 -3.13 0.05 -16.99
CA GLU A 72 -4.58 0.24 -17.03
C GLU A 72 -5.04 1.67 -16.69
N ARG A 73 -4.11 2.56 -16.29
CA ARG A 73 -4.41 3.93 -15.83
C ARG A 73 -5.39 3.99 -14.64
N ARG A 74 -5.27 3.03 -13.72
CA ARG A 74 -6.05 2.97 -12.47
C ARG A 74 -5.81 4.21 -11.62
N ARG A 75 -6.88 4.69 -10.96
CA ARG A 75 -6.88 5.93 -10.15
C ARG A 75 -7.09 5.62 -8.67
N GLY A 76 -7.06 6.67 -7.84
CA GLY A 76 -7.31 6.59 -6.40
C GLY A 76 -6.10 6.21 -5.56
N TRP A 77 -4.96 5.86 -6.17
CA TRP A 77 -3.74 5.55 -5.43
C TRP A 77 -3.03 6.78 -4.89
N GLN A 78 -3.21 7.98 -5.44
CA GLN A 78 -2.44 9.16 -5.05
C GLN A 78 -3.00 9.80 -3.77
N LYS A 79 -2.12 10.18 -2.85
CA LYS A 79 -2.48 11.09 -1.75
C LYS A 79 -2.43 12.55 -2.21
N PRO A 80 -3.38 13.40 -1.80
CA PRO A 80 -3.33 14.83 -2.10
C PRO A 80 -2.06 15.46 -1.53
N GLY A 81 -1.30 16.17 -2.37
CA GLY A 81 -0.09 16.89 -1.96
C GLY A 81 1.17 16.05 -1.79
N ALA A 82 1.16 14.80 -2.28
CA ALA A 82 2.37 14.01 -2.50
C ALA A 82 3.03 14.34 -3.85
#